data_AF-A0A3N5SLQ5-F1
#
_entry.id   AF-A0A3N5SLQ5-F1
#
_cell.length_a   1.000
_cell.length_b   1.000
_cell.length_c   1.000
_cell.angle_alpha   90.00
_cell.angle_beta   90.00
_cell.angle_gamma   90.00
#
_symmetry.space_group_name_H-M   'P 1'
#
loop_
_entity.id
_entity.type
_entity.pdbx_description
1 polymer ?
#
loop_
_entity_poly.entity_id
_entity_poly.type
_entity_poly.pdbx_seq_one_letter_code
_entity_poly.pdbx_strand_id
1 'polypeptide(L)' 'MTIPRVLTIAGSDSGGGAGIQADIKTITVLGGFGMTVITALTAQNTTGVQGVLDIPVEFIERQFDSVLS' A
#
# COMPACT_ATOMS: atom_id res chain seq x y z
N MET A 1 -6.38 -22.89 11.39
CA MET A 1 -7.10 -21.72 10.84
C MET A 1 -6.15 -21.03 9.88
N THR A 2 -6.55 -20.79 8.63
CA THR A 2 -5.70 -20.10 7.65
C THR A 2 -5.88 -18.60 7.80
N ILE A 3 -4.78 -17.84 7.83
CA ILE A 3 -4.80 -16.37 7.86
C ILE A 3 -5.20 -15.88 6.45
N PRO A 4 -6.28 -15.08 6.28
CA PRO A 4 -6.65 -14.55 4.98
C PRO A 4 -5.54 -13.64 4.42
N ARG A 5 -5.16 -13.85 3.15
CA ARG A 5 -4.26 -12.95 2.43
C ARG A 5 -5.09 -11.84 1.77
N VAL A 6 -4.78 -10.59 2.04
CA VAL A 6 -5.50 -9.43 1.49
C VAL A 6 -4.50 -8.53 0.76
N LEU A 7 -4.74 -8.33 -0.54
CA LEU A 7 -3.95 -7.42 -1.36
C LEU A 7 -4.61 -6.04 -1.39
N THR A 8 -3.85 -4.99 -1.06
CA THR A 8 -4.22 -3.60 -1.34
C THR A 8 -3.37 -3.02 -2.47
N ILE A 9 -3.98 -2.16 -3.29
CA ILE A 9 -3.35 -1.45 -4.39
C ILE A 9 -3.63 0.04 -4.19
N ALA A 10 -2.64 0.79 -3.69
CA ALA A 10 -2.85 2.17 -3.24
C ALA A 10 -1.55 2.99 -3.25
N GLY A 11 -1.68 4.30 -3.04
CA GLY A 11 -0.54 5.18 -2.76
C GLY A 11 0.02 4.97 -1.35
N SER A 12 1.32 5.18 -1.19
CA SER A 12 2.02 5.20 0.10
C SER A 12 1.88 6.57 0.75
N ASP A 13 1.35 6.59 1.97
CA ASP A 13 1.28 7.74 2.87
C ASP A 13 2.46 7.72 3.86
N SER A 14 3.37 8.69 3.73
CA SER A 14 4.50 8.87 4.65
C SER A 14 4.07 9.15 6.11
N GLY A 15 2.92 9.79 6.33
CA GLY A 15 2.36 10.04 7.67
C GLY A 15 1.73 8.79 8.31
N GLY A 16 1.44 7.77 7.50
CA GLY A 16 0.92 6.48 7.93
C GLY A 16 -0.51 6.50 8.49
N GLY A 17 -1.26 7.58 8.27
CA GLY A 17 -2.65 7.72 8.70
C GLY A 17 -3.68 7.29 7.65
N ALA A 18 -3.27 7.24 6.38
CA ALA A 18 -4.04 6.88 5.21
C ALA A 18 -3.25 5.92 4.30
N GLY A 19 -3.73 5.74 3.06
CA GLY A 19 -3.05 4.97 2.01
C GLY A 19 -2.73 3.53 2.42
N ILE A 20 -1.70 2.98 1.81
CA ILE A 20 -1.33 1.56 1.98
C ILE A 20 -0.94 1.22 3.43
N GLN A 21 -0.46 2.19 4.20
CA GLN A 21 -0.14 2.07 5.61
C GLN A 21 -1.41 1.85 6.44
N ALA A 22 -2.46 2.62 6.20
CA ALA A 22 -3.75 2.44 6.87
C ALA A 22 -4.39 1.10 6.49
N ASP A 23 -4.27 0.69 5.23
CA ASP A 23 -4.76 -0.60 4.75
C ASP A 23 -4.09 -1.76 5.47
N ILE A 24 -2.74 -1.83 5.49
CA ILE A 24 -2.02 -2.93 6.14
C ILE A 24 -2.31 -2.95 7.64
N LYS A 25 -2.39 -1.80 8.31
CA LYS A 25 -2.76 -1.73 9.73
C LYS A 25 -4.15 -2.31 9.96
N THR A 26 -5.11 -1.95 9.12
CA THR A 26 -6.49 -2.43 9.21
C THR A 26 -6.56 -3.93 8.97
N ILE A 27 -5.95 -4.42 7.89
CA ILE A 27 -5.89 -5.85 7.56
C ILE A 27 -5.27 -6.64 8.73
N THR A 28 -4.17 -6.14 9.29
CA THR A 28 -3.47 -6.79 10.42
C THR A 28 -4.37 -6.88 11.65
N VAL A 29 -5.02 -5.78 12.03
CA VAL A 29 -5.94 -5.75 13.19
C VAL A 29 -7.16 -6.64 12.98
N LEU A 30 -7.62 -6.82 11.73
CA LEU A 30 -8.69 -7.74 11.37
C LEU A 30 -8.25 -9.20 11.21
N GLY A 31 -6.98 -9.52 11.51
CA GLY A 31 -6.46 -10.88 11.49
C GLY A 31 -6.07 -11.41 10.11
N GLY A 32 -5.85 -10.53 9.13
CA GLY A 32 -5.35 -10.87 7.80
C GLY A 32 -3.84 -10.61 7.64
N PHE A 33 -3.27 -11.19 6.58
CA PHE A 33 -1.92 -10.88 6.09
C PHE A 33 -2.02 -9.88 4.94
N GLY A 34 -1.58 -8.64 5.18
CA GLY A 34 -1.59 -7.56 4.18
C GLY A 34 -0.45 -7.69 3.18
N MET A 35 -0.78 -7.58 1.89
CA MET A 35 0.16 -7.48 0.78
C MET A 35 -0.13 -6.19 0.01
N THR A 36 0.85 -5.70 -0.74
CA THR A 36 0.80 -4.36 -1.33
C THR A 36 1.24 -4.31 -2.77
N VAL A 37 0.56 -3.49 -3.56
CA VAL A 37 1.09 -2.88 -4.79
C VAL A 37 1.02 -1.36 -4.63
N ILE A 38 2.17 -0.70 -4.66
CA ILE A 38 2.26 0.75 -4.46
C ILE A 38 2.16 1.45 -5.81
N THR A 39 1.22 2.39 -5.92
CA THR A 39 0.97 3.16 -7.16
C THR A 39 1.64 4.53 -7.17
N ALA A 40 1.87 5.11 -6.00
CA ALA A 40 2.58 6.39 -5.83
C ALA A 40 3.23 6.46 -4.45
N LEU A 41 4.33 7.19 -4.34
CA LEU A 41 4.90 7.61 -3.06
C LEU A 41 4.53 9.06 -2.80
N THR A 42 4.03 9.35 -1.61
CA THR A 42 3.74 10.73 -1.21
C THR A 42 4.70 11.17 -0.12
N ALA A 43 5.28 12.36 -0.27
CA ALA A 43 5.82 13.11 0.85
C ALA A 43 4.64 13.86 1.46
N GLN A 44 3.95 13.23 2.41
CA GLN A 44 2.78 13.79 3.07
C GLN A 44 2.81 13.57 4.58
N ASN A 45 2.06 14.41 5.30
CA ASN A 45 1.76 14.26 6.71
C ASN A 45 0.39 14.90 7.02
N THR A 46 0.04 15.04 8.29
CA THR A 46 -1.27 15.57 8.71
C THR A 46 -1.53 17.03 8.34
N THR A 47 -0.52 17.78 7.87
CA THR A 47 -0.67 19.19 7.45
C THR A 47 -0.76 19.36 5.94
N GLY A 48 -0.56 18.29 5.16
CA GLY A 48 -0.75 18.28 3.71
C GLY A 48 0.21 17.37 2.96
N VAL A 49 0.17 17.47 1.62
CA VAL A 49 1.03 16.74 0.69
C VAL A 49 2.05 17.71 0.09
N GLN A 50 3.34 17.43 0.28
CA GLN A 50 4.45 18.24 -0.22
C GLN A 50 5.04 17.69 -1.52
N GLY A 51 4.75 16.44 -1.87
CA GLY A 51 5.18 15.85 -3.12
C GLY A 51 4.52 14.52 -3.39
N VAL A 52 4.40 14.19 -4.67
CA VAL A 52 3.91 12.89 -5.17
C VAL A 52 4.91 12.41 -6.21
N LEU A 53 5.33 11.16 -6.07
CA LEU A 53 6.13 10.44 -7.05
C LEU A 53 5.29 9.27 -7.55
N ASP A 54 4.84 9.37 -8.80
CA ASP A 54 4.11 8.28 -9.45
C ASP A 54 5.07 7.12 -9.75
N ILE A 55 4.61 5.90 -9.46
CA ILE A 55 5.37 4.69 -9.81
C ILE A 55 5.09 4.35 -11.29
N PRO A 56 6.12 4.08 -12.11
CA PRO A 56 5.92 3.64 -13.49
C PRO A 56 5.04 2.39 -13.56
N VAL A 57 4.13 2.34 -14.53
CA VAL A 57 3.15 1.25 -14.70
C VAL A 57 3.85 -0.10 -14.79
N GLU A 58 4.98 -0.18 -15.48
CA GLU A 58 5.76 -1.40 -15.63
C GLU A 58 6.28 -1.93 -14.29
N PHE A 59 6.49 -1.04 -13.31
CA PHE A 59 6.87 -1.45 -11.95
C PHE A 59 5.66 -1.77 -11.08
N ILE A 60 4.50 -1.17 -11.33
CA ILE A 60 3.22 -1.57 -10.72
C ILE A 60 2.88 -3.01 -11.14
N GLU A 61 2.99 -3.33 -12.42
CA GLU A 61 2.79 -4.69 -12.96
C GLU A 61 3.75 -5.69 -12.33
N ARG A 62 5.04 -5.36 -12.23
CA ARG A 62 6.03 -6.22 -11.55
C ARG A 62 5.70 -6.51 -10.09
N GLN A 63 5.21 -5.53 -9.35
CA GLN A 63 4.75 -5.73 -7.97
C GLN A 63 3.54 -6.68 -7.94
N PHE A 64 2.57 -6.46 -8.83
CA PHE A 64 1.35 -7.26 -8.92
C PHE A 64 1.63 -8.72 -9.27
N ASP A 65 2.45 -8.96 -10.29
CA ASP A 65 2.87 -10.31 -10.70
C ASP A 65 3.65 -11.00 -9.57
N SER A 66 4.51 -10.28 -8.85
CA SER A 66 5.30 -10.84 -7.75
C SER A 66 4.45 -11.28 -6.55
N VAL A 67 3.28 -10.67 -6.29
CA VAL A 67 2.42 -11.05 -5.17
C VAL A 67 1.40 -12.14 -5.53
N LEU A 68 1.18 -12.37 -6.84
CA LEU A 68 0.28 -13.40 -7.36
C LEU A 68 0.98 -14.69 -7.80
N SER A 69 2.31 -14.72 -7.84
CA SER A 69 3.09 -15.93 -8.14
C SER A 69 3.08 -16.96 -7.03
#